data_AF-A0A444UVB0-F1
#
_entry.id   AF-A0A444UVB0-F1
#
_cell.length_a   1.000
_cell.length_b   1.000
_cell.length_c   1.000
_cell.angle_alpha   90.00
_cell.angle_beta   90.00
_cell.angle_gamma   90.00
#
_symmetry.space_group_name_H-M   'P 1'
#
loop_
_entity.id
_entity.type
_entity.pdbx_description
1 polymer ?
#
loop_
_entity_poly.entity_id
_entity_poly.type
_entity_poly.pdbx_seq_one_letter_code
_entity_poly.pdbx_strand_id
1 'polypeptide(L)'
;MGLPLNPAADSARSARHALSLIATARPPAFITTIAREVHRHTALAANTQSQQNVHTTTLARAKAEILRVIEILIEKMPTDVVDLLVEVMDIIMYCLEGSLVKKKGLQECFPAICRFYMVGYCERSHRIAVGARVGSVALYDVRTGKCQVNKSL
;
A
#
# COMPACT_ATOMS: atom_id res chain seq x y z
N MET A 1 -9.34 -27.59 -23.71
CA MET A 1 -8.33 -28.26 -22.86
C MET A 1 -7.13 -27.34 -22.76
N GLY A 2 -6.85 -26.78 -21.58
CA GLY A 2 -5.68 -25.91 -21.37
C GLY A 2 -4.43 -26.75 -21.10
N LEU A 3 -3.30 -26.38 -21.72
CA LEU A 3 -2.00 -26.99 -21.43
C LEU A 3 -1.71 -26.92 -19.91
N PRO A 4 -1.07 -27.96 -19.31
CA PRO A 4 -0.68 -27.92 -17.91
C PRO A 4 0.21 -26.70 -17.64
N LEU A 5 -0.08 -25.99 -16.55
CA LEU A 5 0.77 -24.90 -16.08
C LEU A 5 2.17 -25.46 -15.79
N ASN A 6 3.22 -24.71 -16.15
CA ASN A 6 4.56 -25.10 -15.73
C ASN A 6 4.67 -25.06 -14.19
N PRO A 7 5.60 -25.81 -13.57
CA PRO A 7 5.72 -25.90 -12.10
C PRO A 7 5.88 -24.54 -11.40
N ALA A 8 6.56 -23.59 -12.04
CA ALA A 8 6.77 -22.25 -11.49
C ALA A 8 5.46 -21.43 -11.44
N ALA A 9 4.64 -21.50 -12.49
CA ALA A 9 3.36 -20.82 -12.55
C ALA A 9 2.36 -21.40 -11.54
N ASP A 10 2.38 -22.71 -11.33
CA ASP A 10 1.54 -23.36 -10.33
C ASP A 10 1.96 -23.03 -8.89
N SER A 11 3.27 -23.04 -8.62
CA SER A 11 3.83 -22.59 -7.34
C SER A 11 3.47 -21.13 -7.06
N ALA A 12 3.59 -20.25 -8.05
CA ALA A 12 3.22 -18.84 -7.91
C ALA A 12 1.71 -18.67 -7.65
N ARG A 13 0.85 -19.43 -8.34
CA ARG A 13 -0.60 -19.43 -8.08
C ARG A 13 -0.90 -19.83 -6.64
N SER A 14 -0.30 -20.93 -6.19
CA SER A 14 -0.48 -21.45 -4.83
C SER A 14 0.02 -20.46 -3.77
N ALA A 15 1.18 -19.84 -3.99
CA ALA A 15 1.73 -18.82 -3.10
C ALA A 15 0.81 -17.58 -2.99
N ARG A 16 0.25 -17.09 -4.11
CA ARG A 16 -0.71 -15.97 -4.09
C ARG A 16 -1.99 -16.32 -3.33
N HIS A 17 -2.47 -17.55 -3.51
CA HIS A 17 -3.65 -18.02 -2.78
C HIS A 17 -3.37 -18.09 -1.28
N ALA A 18 -2.27 -18.73 -0.88
CA ALA A 18 -1.84 -18.81 0.51
C ALA A 18 -1.66 -17.43 1.15
N LEU A 19 -1.04 -16.49 0.44
CA LEU A 19 -0.86 -15.12 0.92
C LEU A 19 -2.20 -14.41 1.16
N SER A 20 -3.17 -14.62 0.26
CA SER A 20 -4.52 -14.08 0.43
C SER A 20 -5.19 -14.65 1.69
N LEU A 21 -5.08 -15.97 1.91
CA LEU A 21 -5.61 -16.63 3.11
C LEU A 21 -4.96 -16.08 4.39
N ILE A 22 -3.62 -15.98 4.42
CA ILE A 22 -2.87 -15.44 5.56
C ILE A 22 -3.32 -14.01 5.87
N ALA A 23 -3.39 -13.16 4.85
CA ALA A 23 -3.79 -11.76 5.02
C ALA A 23 -5.23 -11.66 5.55
N THR A 24 -6.17 -12.43 4.98
CA THR A 24 -7.57 -12.39 5.43
C THR A 24 -7.80 -13.03 6.80
N ALA A 25 -6.93 -13.93 7.26
CA ALA A 25 -7.07 -14.55 8.57
C ALA A 25 -6.80 -13.57 9.72
N ARG A 26 -5.89 -12.59 9.51
CA ARG A 26 -5.55 -11.54 10.50
C ARG A 26 -5.20 -10.23 9.79
N PRO A 27 -6.18 -9.49 9.24
CA PRO A 27 -5.92 -8.29 8.45
C PRO A 27 -5.08 -7.23 9.20
N PRO A 28 -5.36 -6.91 10.48
CA PRO A 28 -4.56 -5.93 11.21
C PRO A 28 -3.08 -6.31 11.34
N ALA A 29 -2.80 -7.59 11.61
CA ALA A 29 -1.43 -8.07 11.75
C ALA A 29 -0.67 -8.01 10.41
N PHE A 30 -1.35 -8.34 9.31
CA PHE A 30 -0.76 -8.22 7.98
C PHE A 30 -0.44 -6.77 7.63
N ILE A 31 -1.41 -5.86 7.76
CA ILE A 31 -1.26 -4.43 7.44
C ILE A 31 -0.11 -3.82 8.25
N THR A 32 -0.14 -3.96 9.58
CA THR A 32 0.88 -3.38 10.45
C THR A 32 2.28 -3.92 10.19
N THR A 33 2.41 -5.20 9.82
CA THR A 33 3.69 -5.82 9.46
C THR A 33 4.24 -5.22 8.16
N ILE A 34 3.42 -5.11 7.11
CA ILE A 34 3.86 -4.55 5.83
C ILE A 34 4.16 -3.06 5.98
N ALA A 35 3.34 -2.30 6.70
CA ALA A 35 3.58 -0.88 6.97
C ALA A 35 4.92 -0.65 7.70
N ARG A 36 5.21 -1.44 8.74
CA ARG A 36 6.49 -1.38 9.44
C ARG A 36 7.67 -1.65 8.52
N GLU A 37 7.52 -2.62 7.62
CA GLU A 37 8.56 -2.98 6.65
C GLU A 37 8.76 -1.89 5.58
N VAL A 38 7.67 -1.23 5.16
CA VAL A 38 7.71 -0.03 4.31
C VAL A 38 8.46 1.12 4.98
N HIS A 39 8.16 1.42 6.24
CA HIS A 39 8.85 2.47 6.99
C HIS A 39 10.34 2.15 7.16
N ARG A 40 10.67 0.91 7.53
CA ARG A 40 12.06 0.43 7.64
C ARG A 40 12.81 0.60 6.32
N HIS A 41 12.20 0.19 5.21
CA HIS A 41 12.81 0.27 3.89
C HIS A 41 13.00 1.72 3.43
N THR A 42 12.04 2.59 3.74
CA THR A 42 12.10 4.03 3.40
C THR A 42 13.20 4.73 4.19
N ALA A 43 13.34 4.42 5.48
CA ALA A 43 14.42 4.94 6.32
C ALA A 43 15.80 4.50 5.82
N LEU A 44 15.95 3.23 5.40
CA LEU A 44 17.18 2.73 4.79
C LEU A 44 17.50 3.40 3.45
N ALA A 45 16.49 3.72 2.64
CA ALA A 45 16.67 4.42 1.37
C ALA A 45 17.14 5.88 1.55
N ALA A 46 16.77 6.51 2.66
CA ALA A 46 17.19 7.88 2.98
C ALA A 46 18.67 7.98 3.38
N ASN A 47 19.30 6.87 3.78
CA ASN A 47 20.73 6.84 4.11
C ASN A 47 21.57 6.66 2.83
N THR A 48 22.47 7.61 2.55
CA THR A 48 23.27 7.69 1.31
C THR A 48 24.18 6.46 1.09
N GLN A 49 24.64 5.80 2.16
CA GLN A 49 25.49 4.60 2.06
C GLN A 49 24.72 3.33 1.66
N SER A 50 23.40 3.26 1.88
CA SER A 50 22.59 2.05 1.63
C SER A 50 21.93 2.01 0.25
N GLN A 51 22.03 3.07 -0.55
CA GLN A 51 21.31 3.20 -1.83
C GLN A 51 21.59 2.08 -2.85
N GLN A 52 22.78 1.47 -2.85
CA GLN A 52 23.15 0.45 -3.84
C GLN A 52 22.32 -0.86 -3.74
N ASN A 53 21.71 -1.18 -2.59
CA ASN A 53 21.00 -2.45 -2.37
C ASN A 53 19.47 -2.30 -2.18
N VAL A 54 18.92 -1.09 -2.25
CA VAL A 54 17.50 -0.81 -1.92
C VAL A 54 16.54 -1.30 -3.02
N HIS A 55 16.99 -1.33 -4.28
CA HIS A 55 16.15 -1.72 -5.42
C HIS A 55 16.05 -3.23 -5.65
N THR A 56 16.91 -4.03 -5.02
CA THR A 56 16.94 -5.50 -5.16
C THR A 56 16.23 -6.23 -4.03
N THR A 57 15.71 -5.49 -3.05
CA THR A 57 15.06 -6.10 -1.88
C THR A 57 13.77 -6.84 -2.28
N THR A 58 13.45 -7.88 -1.50
CA THR A 58 12.21 -8.64 -1.68
C THR A 58 10.98 -7.72 -1.62
N LEU A 59 10.97 -6.72 -0.73
CA LEU A 59 9.86 -5.77 -0.62
C LEU A 59 9.69 -4.95 -1.90
N ALA A 60 10.78 -4.43 -2.48
CA ALA A 60 10.72 -3.66 -3.71
C ALA A 60 10.16 -4.48 -4.89
N ARG A 61 10.48 -5.78 -4.94
CA ARG A 61 9.99 -6.71 -5.97
C ARG A 61 8.55 -7.18 -5.73
N ALA A 62 8.05 -7.11 -4.51
CA ALA A 62 6.73 -7.61 -4.12
C ALA A 62 5.59 -6.58 -4.25
N LYS A 63 5.88 -5.33 -4.66
CA LYS A 63 4.90 -4.22 -4.69
C LYS A 63 3.57 -4.56 -5.36
N ALA A 64 3.61 -5.19 -6.54
CA ALA A 64 2.38 -5.57 -7.27
C ALA A 64 1.53 -6.58 -6.49
N GLU A 65 2.17 -7.54 -5.84
CA GLU A 65 1.50 -8.56 -5.05
C GLU A 65 0.94 -7.98 -3.74
N ILE A 66 1.66 -7.05 -3.11
CA ILE A 66 1.20 -6.30 -1.94
C ILE A 66 -0.07 -5.51 -2.28
N LEU A 67 -0.07 -4.74 -3.39
CA LEU A 67 -1.24 -3.99 -3.84
C LEU A 67 -2.46 -4.90 -4.06
N ARG A 68 -2.26 -6.06 -4.70
CA ARG A 68 -3.32 -7.06 -4.90
C ARG A 68 -3.91 -7.54 -3.57
N VAL A 69 -3.08 -7.81 -2.57
CA VAL A 69 -3.55 -8.27 -1.25
C VAL A 69 -4.26 -7.15 -0.51
N ILE A 70 -3.75 -5.92 -0.56
CA ILE A 70 -4.42 -4.75 0.05
C ILE A 70 -5.80 -4.52 -0.58
N GLU A 71 -5.92 -4.64 -1.91
CA GLU A 71 -7.21 -4.56 -2.59
C GLU A 71 -8.20 -5.62 -2.09
N ILE A 72 -7.76 -6.88 -1.93
CA ILE A 72 -8.58 -7.95 -1.34
C ILE A 72 -9.01 -7.61 0.09
N LEU A 73 -8.12 -7.04 0.91
CA LEU A 73 -8.47 -6.65 2.27
C LEU A 73 -9.51 -5.52 2.29
N ILE A 74 -9.39 -4.54 1.39
CA ILE A 74 -10.38 -3.46 1.24
C ILE A 74 -11.75 -4.04 0.86
N GLU A 75 -11.78 -4.98 -0.08
CA GLU A 75 -13.03 -5.58 -0.55
C GLU A 75 -13.69 -6.49 0.48
N LYS A 76 -12.91 -7.31 1.17
CA LYS A 76 -13.44 -8.37 2.04
C LYS A 76 -13.50 -8.00 3.51
N MET A 77 -12.61 -7.13 3.97
CA MET A 77 -12.43 -6.76 5.38
C MET A 77 -12.40 -5.23 5.57
N PRO A 78 -13.35 -4.46 5.00
CA PRO A 78 -13.30 -2.99 5.03
C PRO A 78 -13.31 -2.40 6.44
N THR A 79 -13.92 -3.08 7.41
CA THR A 79 -13.95 -2.67 8.82
C THR A 79 -12.57 -2.75 9.49
N ASP A 80 -11.79 -3.79 9.20
CA ASP A 80 -10.42 -3.88 9.72
C ASP A 80 -9.49 -2.89 9.01
N VAL A 81 -9.76 -2.63 7.72
CA VAL A 81 -8.97 -1.68 6.93
C VAL A 81 -9.18 -0.24 7.35
N VAL A 82 -10.43 0.19 7.60
CA VAL A 82 -10.71 1.58 7.98
C VAL A 82 -10.04 1.96 9.31
N ASP A 83 -9.84 0.99 10.20
CA ASP A 83 -9.13 1.19 11.47
C ASP A 83 -7.63 1.48 11.31
N LEU A 84 -7.04 1.07 10.19
CA LEU A 84 -5.63 1.19 9.86
C LEU A 84 -5.42 1.92 8.52
N LEU A 85 -6.33 2.84 8.19
CA LEU A 85 -6.40 3.42 6.86
C LEU A 85 -5.16 4.25 6.50
N VAL A 86 -4.51 4.85 7.50
CA VAL A 86 -3.25 5.58 7.33
C VAL A 86 -2.12 4.62 6.98
N GLU A 87 -1.99 3.50 7.70
CA GLU A 87 -1.02 2.45 7.40
C GLU A 87 -1.26 1.84 6.02
N VAL A 88 -2.52 1.62 5.64
CA VAL A 88 -2.88 1.14 4.30
C VAL A 88 -2.48 2.16 3.23
N MET A 89 -2.69 3.46 3.46
CA MET A 89 -2.24 4.50 2.53
C MET A 89 -0.71 4.56 2.42
N ASP A 90 0.03 4.42 3.53
CA ASP A 90 1.50 4.36 3.51
C ASP A 90 2.01 3.22 2.62
N ILE A 91 1.37 2.05 2.71
CA ILE A 91 1.69 0.88 1.88
C ILE A 91 1.40 1.17 0.41
N ILE A 92 0.21 1.70 0.10
CA ILE A 92 -0.19 2.02 -1.27
C ILE A 92 0.77 3.05 -1.88
N MET A 93 1.11 4.11 -1.15
CA MET A 93 2.02 5.16 -1.62
C MET A 93 3.45 4.67 -1.79
N TYR A 94 3.90 3.69 -1.01
CA TYR A 94 5.19 3.02 -1.24
C TYR A 94 5.16 2.14 -2.49
N CYS A 95 4.07 1.40 -2.70
CA CYS A 95 3.95 0.46 -3.80
C CYS A 95 3.67 1.15 -5.15
N LEU A 96 2.96 2.27 -5.15
CA LEU A 96 2.72 3.08 -6.33
C LEU A 96 3.90 4.00 -6.64
N GLU A 97 4.06 4.33 -7.92
CA GLU A 97 4.95 5.40 -8.33
C GLU A 97 4.22 6.75 -8.23
N GLY A 98 4.78 7.69 -7.47
CA GLY A 98 4.16 9.02 -7.31
C GLY A 98 3.97 9.78 -8.63
N SER A 99 4.84 9.55 -9.62
CA SER A 99 4.70 10.07 -10.98
C SER A 99 3.43 9.57 -11.69
N LEU A 100 3.08 8.30 -11.48
CA LEU A 100 1.88 7.68 -12.05
C LEU A 100 0.62 8.26 -11.41
N VAL A 101 0.60 8.38 -10.08
CA VAL A 101 -0.50 8.99 -9.33
C VAL A 101 -0.69 10.45 -9.71
N LYS A 102 0.41 11.19 -9.95
CA LYS A 102 0.35 12.58 -10.43
C LYS A 102 -0.34 12.68 -11.80
N LYS A 103 -0.08 11.73 -12.70
CA LYS A 103 -0.57 11.74 -14.09
C LYS A 103 -2.01 11.25 -14.22
N LYS A 104 -2.36 10.18 -13.50
CA LYS A 104 -3.64 9.45 -13.64
C LYS A 104 -4.63 9.72 -12.49
N GLY A 105 -4.13 10.23 -11.38
CA GLY A 105 -4.89 10.38 -10.15
C GLY A 105 -5.00 9.08 -9.35
N LEU A 106 -5.31 9.23 -8.06
CA LEU A 106 -5.42 8.09 -7.13
C LEU A 106 -6.55 7.13 -7.54
N GLN A 107 -7.66 7.67 -8.06
CA GLN A 107 -8.82 6.88 -8.49
C GLN A 107 -8.48 5.89 -9.61
N GLU A 108 -7.70 6.30 -10.61
CA GLU A 108 -7.32 5.41 -11.71
C GLU A 108 -6.17 4.47 -11.29
N CYS A 109 -5.27 4.93 -10.40
CA CYS A 109 -4.15 4.10 -9.95
C CYS A 109 -4.56 3.00 -8.96
N PHE A 110 -5.50 3.29 -8.06
CA PHE A 110 -5.91 2.35 -7.01
C PHE A 110 -7.34 2.66 -6.53
N PRO A 111 -8.39 2.33 -7.31
CA PRO A 111 -9.77 2.76 -7.07
C PRO A 111 -10.36 2.25 -5.74
N ALA A 112 -9.89 1.11 -5.24
CA ALA A 112 -10.44 0.49 -4.03
C ALA A 112 -10.34 1.40 -2.80
N ILE A 113 -9.23 2.14 -2.63
CA ILE A 113 -9.01 3.00 -1.45
C ILE A 113 -9.91 4.24 -1.43
N CYS A 114 -10.37 4.69 -2.60
CA CYS A 114 -11.23 5.86 -2.73
C CYS A 114 -12.69 5.58 -2.34
N ARG A 115 -13.03 4.33 -2.00
CA ARG A 115 -14.35 3.96 -1.48
C ARG A 115 -14.55 4.42 -0.03
N PHE A 116 -13.47 4.71 0.69
CA PHE A 116 -13.53 5.25 2.04
C PHE A 116 -13.72 6.76 1.99
N TYR A 117 -14.80 7.26 2.60
CA TYR A 117 -15.08 8.70 2.70
C TYR A 117 -13.99 9.48 3.46
N MET A 118 -13.16 8.78 4.24
CA MET A 118 -12.02 9.35 4.96
C MET A 118 -10.82 9.63 4.05
N VAL A 119 -10.87 9.26 2.76
CA VAL A 119 -9.79 9.48 1.78
C VAL A 119 -10.21 10.53 0.77
N GLY A 120 -9.43 11.60 0.65
CA GLY A 120 -9.61 12.64 -0.37
C GLY A 120 -8.33 12.86 -1.17
N TYR A 121 -8.44 12.97 -2.49
CA TYR A 121 -7.32 13.33 -3.38
C TYR A 121 -7.63 14.64 -4.10
N CYS A 122 -6.71 15.61 -4.00
CA CYS A 122 -6.77 16.88 -4.73
C CYS A 122 -5.84 16.83 -5.93
N GLU A 123 -6.40 16.78 -7.13
CA GLU A 123 -5.65 16.74 -8.39
C GLU A 123 -4.79 18.00 -8.57
N ARG A 124 -5.31 19.17 -8.22
CA ARG A 124 -4.61 20.46 -8.40
C ARG A 124 -3.32 20.56 -7.58
N SER A 125 -3.34 20.08 -6.34
CA SER A 125 -2.17 20.15 -5.44
C SER A 125 -1.39 18.84 -5.33
N HIS A 126 -1.87 17.77 -5.97
CA HIS A 126 -1.35 16.41 -5.84
C HIS A 126 -1.17 15.98 -4.38
N ARG A 127 -2.23 16.21 -3.58
CA ARG A 127 -2.24 15.87 -2.15
C ARG A 127 -3.34 14.88 -1.83
N ILE A 128 -3.02 13.94 -0.96
CA ILE A 128 -3.99 12.99 -0.41
C ILE A 128 -4.18 13.34 1.07
N ALA A 129 -5.43 13.40 1.52
CA ALA A 129 -5.79 13.49 2.92
C ALA A 129 -6.45 12.17 3.34
N VAL A 130 -6.03 11.62 4.46
CA VAL A 130 -6.58 10.38 5.04
C VAL A 130 -6.92 10.63 6.50
N GLY A 131 -8.19 10.52 6.86
CA GLY A 131 -8.65 10.54 8.24
C GLY A 131 -8.36 9.21 8.94
N ALA A 132 -7.86 9.28 10.17
CA ALA A 132 -7.72 8.13 11.05
C ALA A 132 -8.90 8.04 12.01
N ARG A 133 -9.21 6.83 12.47
CA ARG A 133 -10.29 6.58 13.46
C ARG A 133 -10.10 7.36 14.78
N VAL A 134 -8.87 7.70 15.12
CA VAL A 134 -8.51 8.44 16.34
C VAL A 134 -8.58 9.98 16.18
N GLY A 135 -9.16 10.47 15.08
CA GLY A 135 -9.37 11.91 14.85
C GLY A 135 -8.14 12.65 14.27
N SER A 136 -7.03 11.98 14.02
CA SER A 136 -5.91 12.55 13.27
C SER A 136 -6.13 12.50 11.76
N VAL A 137 -5.43 13.36 11.03
CA VAL A 137 -5.43 13.39 9.57
C VAL A 137 -3.99 13.28 9.06
N ALA A 138 -3.74 12.31 8.19
CA ALA A 138 -2.50 12.18 7.45
C ALA A 138 -2.60 12.90 6.11
N LEU A 139 -1.60 13.73 5.81
CA LEU A 139 -1.47 14.47 4.56
C LEU A 139 -0.25 13.95 3.79
N TYR A 140 -0.47 13.52 2.56
CA TYR A 140 0.56 13.03 1.66
C TYR A 140 0.78 14.02 0.53
N ASP A 141 2.03 14.43 0.30
CA ASP A 141 2.42 15.16 -0.92
C ASP A 141 2.99 14.16 -1.92
N VAL A 142 2.19 13.85 -2.95
CA VAL A 142 2.52 12.84 -3.97
C VAL A 142 3.79 13.22 -4.74
N ARG A 143 4.11 14.53 -4.83
CA ARG A 143 5.29 15.01 -5.57
C ARG A 143 6.59 14.70 -4.82
N THR A 144 6.57 14.79 -3.50
CA THR A 144 7.76 14.60 -2.66
C THR A 144 7.78 13.25 -1.95
N GLY A 145 6.69 12.48 -2.01
CA GLY A 145 6.52 11.23 -1.25
C GLY A 145 6.51 11.44 0.27
N LYS A 146 6.28 12.67 0.74
CA LYS A 146 6.31 13.01 2.16
C LYS A 146 4.91 12.83 2.76
N CYS A 147 4.85 12.24 3.94
CA CYS A 147 3.65 12.16 4.77
C CYS A 147 3.83 13.03 6.03
N GLN A 148 2.78 13.77 6.38
CA GLN A 148 2.68 14.52 7.64
C GLN A 148 1.38 14.13 8.34
N VAL A 149 1.48 13.67 9.59
CA VAL A 149 0.29 13.34 10.39
C VAL A 149 0.01 14.49 11.35
N ASN A 150 -1.13 15.13 11.16
CA ASN A 150 -1.62 16.18 12.02
C ASN A 150 -2.63 15.56 13.00
N LYS A 151 -2.39 15.72 14.30
CA LYS A 151 -3.41 15.41 15.30
C LYS A 151 -4.43 16.56 15.27
N SER A 152 -5.67 16.27 14.88
CA SER A 152 -6.76 17.22 15.13
C SER A 152 -7.00 17.23 16.65
N LEU A 153 -7.20 18.43 17.19
CA LEU A 153 -7.30 18.78 18.61
C LEU A 153 -8.24 17.85 19.40
#